data_AF-A0A971XPJ2-F1
#
_entry.id   AF-A0A971XPJ2-F1
#
_cell.length_a   1.000
_cell.length_b   1.000
_cell.length_c   1.000
_cell.angle_alpha   90.00
_cell.angle_beta   90.00
_cell.angle_gamma   90.00
#
_symmetry.space_group_name_H-M   'P 1'
#
loop_
_entity.id
_entity.type
_entity.pdbx_description
1 polymer ?
#
loop_
_entity_poly.entity_id
_entity_poly.type
_entity_poly.pdbx_seq_one_letter_code
_entity_poly.pdbx_strand_id
1 'polypeptide(L)' 'PESIADTIEHWFRNEGADGFNLMPPALPDSLDDFVDHVIPVLQQRGVFRTHYEGRTLREHLGLRRPG' A
#
# COMPACT_ATOMS: atom_id res chain seq x y z
N PRO A 1 0.55 -15.07 -1.10
CA PRO A 1 0.41 -13.59 -0.93
C PRO A 1 1.46 -12.99 0.01
N GLU A 2 1.83 -13.78 1.02
CA GLU A 2 2.79 -13.56 2.08
C GLU A 2 4.17 -13.16 1.55
N SER A 3 4.70 -13.84 0.53
CA SER A 3 6.02 -13.51 -0.03
C SER A 3 6.10 -12.11 -0.66
N ILE A 4 5.00 -11.66 -1.27
CA ILE A 4 4.88 -10.31 -1.83
C ILE A 4 4.80 -9.30 -0.67
N ALA A 5 3.99 -9.60 0.35
CA ALA A 5 3.88 -8.77 1.54
C ALA A 5 5.20 -8.66 2.31
N ASP A 6 5.98 -9.75 2.41
CA ASP A 6 7.32 -9.77 3.01
C ASP A 6 8.28 -8.83 2.29
N THR A 7 8.24 -8.83 0.95
CA THR A 7 9.10 -7.96 0.13
C THR A 7 8.74 -6.49 0.32
N ILE A 8 7.44 -6.17 0.28
CA ILE A 8 6.93 -4.80 0.49
C ILE A 8 7.28 -4.31 1.89
N GLU A 9 7.05 -5.14 2.91
CA GLU A 9 7.38 -4.82 4.31
C GLU A 9 8.88 -4.62 4.49
N HIS A 10 9.71 -5.46 3.89
CA HIS A 10 11.16 -5.32 3.97
C HIS A 10 11.60 -3.96 3.43
N TRP A 11 11.16 -3.56 2.24
CA TRP A 11 11.52 -2.26 1.67
C TRP A 11 10.98 -1.09 2.47
N PHE A 12 9.73 -1.18 2.95
CA PHE A 12 9.11 -0.12 3.75
C PHE A 12 9.84 0.08 5.09
N ARG A 13 10.11 -1.00 5.83
CA ARG A 13 10.76 -0.91 7.16
C ARG A 13 12.24 -0.55 7.10
N ASN A 14 12.90 -0.77 5.96
CA ASN A 14 14.30 -0.43 5.76
C ASN A 14 14.49 0.90 5.00
N GLU A 15 13.45 1.74 4.95
CA GLU A 15 13.49 3.05 4.28
C GLU A 15 13.90 2.96 2.79
N GLY A 16 13.69 1.80 2.16
CA GLY A 16 13.98 1.57 0.75
C GLY A 16 12.90 2.11 -0.18
N ALA A 17 11.68 2.29 0.34
CA ALA A 17 10.56 2.90 -0.39
C ALA A 17 9.47 3.43 0.57
N ASP A 18 8.95 4.62 0.30
CA ASP A 18 7.77 5.19 0.99
C ASP A 18 6.43 4.66 0.44
N GLY A 19 6.46 4.08 -0.77
CA GLY A 19 5.28 3.58 -1.47
C GLY A 19 5.64 2.91 -2.78
N PHE A 20 4.65 2.28 -3.41
CA PHE A 20 4.84 1.46 -4.60
C PHE A 20 3.85 1.85 -5.70
N ASN A 21 4.33 1.91 -6.94
CA ASN A 21 3.47 1.95 -8.11
C ASN A 21 3.18 0.51 -8.56
N LEU A 22 1.90 0.13 -8.57
CA LEU A 22 1.48 -1.18 -9.06
C LEU A 22 1.34 -1.14 -10.59
N MET A 23 1.95 -2.10 -11.28
CA MET A 23 1.84 -2.28 -12.73
C MET A 23 1.31 -3.69 -13.03
N PRO A 24 -0.01 -3.91 -12.91
CA PRO A 24 -0.58 -5.25 -13.09
C PRO A 24 -0.49 -5.69 -14.56
N PRO A 25 -0.22 -6.98 -14.82
CA PRO A 25 -0.13 -7.50 -16.19
C PRO A 25 -1.49 -7.58 -16.90
N ALA A 26 -2.59 -7.66 -16.13
CA ALA A 26 -3.95 -7.64 -16.62
C ALA A 26 -4.85 -6.87 -15.65
N LEU A 27 -5.84 -6.14 -16.19
CA LEU A 27 -6.83 -5.39 -15.41
C LEU A 27 -8.24 -5.84 -15.79
N PRO A 28 -9.17 -5.96 -14.82
CA PRO A 28 -9.01 -5.66 -13.39
C PRO A 28 -8.42 -6.82 -12.56
N ASP A 29 -8.47 -8.05 -13.07
CA ASP A 29 -8.26 -9.28 -12.29
C ASP A 29 -6.97 -9.31 -11.45
N SER A 30 -5.82 -8.90 -12.02
CA SER A 30 -4.57 -8.91 -11.26
C SER A 30 -4.51 -7.84 -10.16
N LEU A 31 -5.28 -6.76 -10.30
CA LEU A 31 -5.42 -5.76 -9.24
C LEU A 31 -6.36 -6.28 -8.14
N ASP A 32 -7.44 -6.94 -8.51
CA ASP A 32 -8.39 -7.55 -7.56
C ASP A 32 -7.68 -8.63 -6.72
N ASP A 33 -6.88 -9.50 -7.34
CA ASP A 33 -6.06 -10.49 -6.63
C ASP A 33 -5.12 -9.84 -5.60
N PHE A 34 -4.53 -8.69 -5.94
CA PHE A 34 -3.65 -7.96 -5.02
C PHE A 34 -4.42 -7.35 -3.85
N VAL A 35 -5.59 -6.76 -4.13
CA VAL A 35 -6.46 -6.18 -3.12
C VAL A 35 -7.00 -7.25 -2.18
N ASP A 36 -7.42 -8.41 -2.71
CA ASP A 36 -8.06 -9.45 -1.92
C ASP A 36 -7.05 -10.30 -1.12
N HIS A 37 -5.82 -10.46 -1.63
CA HIS A 37 -4.86 -11.37 -1.02
C HIS A 37 -3.66 -10.68 -0.34
N VAL A 38 -3.18 -9.53 -0.84
CA VAL A 38 -1.97 -8.89 -0.30
C VAL A 38 -2.31 -7.77 0.68
N ILE A 39 -3.29 -6.93 0.38
CA ILE A 39 -3.69 -5.81 1.27
C ILE A 39 -4.06 -6.27 2.69
N PRO A 40 -4.84 -7.35 2.91
CA PRO A 40 -5.18 -7.79 4.27
C PRO A 40 -3.95 -8.17 5.09
N VAL A 41 -2.93 -8.78 4.45
CA VAL A 41 -1.68 -9.15 5.12
C VAL A 41 -0.88 -7.90 5.51
N LEU A 42 -0.79 -6.92 4.61
CA LEU A 42 -0.10 -5.65 4.90
C LEU A 42 -0.80 -4.85 6.01
N GLN A 43 -2.13 -4.88 6.06
CA GLN A 43 -2.93 -4.28 7.14
C GLN A 43 -2.68 -4.99 8.48
N GLN A 44 -2.70 -6.32 8.51
CA GLN A 44 -2.41 -7.10 9.72
C GLN A 44 -1.01 -6.81 10.29
N ARG A 45 -0.03 -6.53 9.41
CA ARG A 45 1.36 -6.21 9.78
C ARG A 45 1.57 -4.74 10.14
N GLY A 46 0.53 -3.90 10.03
CA GLY A 46 0.59 -2.49 10.37
C GLY A 46 1.41 -1.63 9.39
N VAL A 47 1.68 -2.14 8.18
CA VAL A 47 2.42 -1.41 7.13
C VAL A 47 1.49 -0.79 6.08
N PHE A 48 0.18 -1.03 6.19
CA PHE A 48 -0.84 -0.39 5.34
C PHE A 48 -2.05 0.03 6.15
N ARG A 49 -2.69 1.14 5.74
CA ARG A 49 -3.87 1.69 6.43
C ARG A 49 -5.08 0.73 6.34
N THR A 50 -5.88 0.70 7.40
CA THR A 50 -7.15 -0.07 7.46
C THR A 50 -8.37 0.75 7.06
N HIS A 51 -8.27 2.08 7.12
CA HIS A 51 -9.33 3.01 6.76
C HIS A 51 -8.73 4.34 6.27
N TYR A 52 -9.54 5.14 5.59
CA TYR A 52 -9.16 6.46 5.14
C TYR A 52 -9.53 7.50 6.20
N GLU A 53 -8.55 8.23 6.72
CA GLU A 53 -8.78 9.28 7.72
C GLU A 53 -9.02 10.67 7.09
N GLY A 54 -8.45 10.91 5.90
CA GLY A 54 -8.59 12.15 5.14
C GLY A 54 -9.64 12.09 4.03
N ARG A 55 -9.97 13.25 3.47
CA ARG A 55 -10.86 13.40 2.30
C ARG A 55 -10.12 13.78 1.03
N THR A 56 -8.85 14.15 1.13
CA THR A 56 -8.01 14.58 0.02
C THR A 56 -6.81 13.66 -0.16
N LEU A 57 -6.31 13.56 -1.39
CA LEU A 57 -5.07 12.83 -1.69
C LEU A 57 -3.90 13.32 -0.83
N ARG A 58 -3.84 14.63 -0.58
CA ARG A 58 -2.80 15.24 0.26
C ARG A 58 -2.82 14.68 1.69
N GLU A 59 -4.01 14.56 2.28
CA GLU A 59 -4.19 13.98 3.62
C GLU A 59 -3.83 12.49 3.62
N HIS A 60 -4.18 11.75 2.56
CA HIS A 60 -3.83 10.33 2.43
C HIS A 60 -2.33 10.06 2.29
N LEU A 61 -1.57 11.05 1.82
CA LEU A 61 -0.11 11.01 1.67
C LEU A 61 0.64 11.66 2.86
N GLY A 62 -0.07 12.13 3.89
CA GLY A 62 0.55 12.80 5.05
C GLY A 62 1.20 14.15 4.72
N LEU A 63 0.82 14.78 3.61
CA LEU A 63 1.46 16.01 3.12
C LEU A 63 0.82 17.25 3.77
N ARG A 64 1.67 18.21 4.20
CA ARG A 64 1.19 19.51 4.70
C ARG A 64 0.57 20.35 3.58
N ARG A 65 -0.42 21.19 3.90
CA ARG A 65 -0.95 22.18 2.95
C ARG A 65 0.14 23.26 2.71
N PRO A 66 0.38 23.67 1.46
CA PRO A 66 1.18 24.86 1.20
C PRO A 66 0.44 26.07 1.83
N GLY A 67 1.19 26.95 2.48
CA GLY A 67 0.70 28.23 3.00
C GLY A 67 0.58 29.29 1.91
#